data_AF-A0A2V8N849-F1
#
_entry.id   AF-A0A2V8N849-F1
#
_cell.length_a   1.000
_cell.length_b   1.000
_cell.length_c   1.000
_cell.angle_alpha   90.00
_cell.angle_beta   90.00
_cell.angle_gamma   90.00
#
_symmetry.space_group_name_H-M   'P 1'
#
loop_
_entity.id
_entity.type
_entity.pdbx_description
1 polymer ?
#
loop_
_entity_poly.entity_id
_entity_poly.type
_entity_poly.pdbx_seq_one_letter_code
_entity_poly.pdbx_strand_id
1 'polypeptide(L)'
;MPMIPFMQRFPDLAARETRSVTVAGRTDIPDGEYGFLELFCDETGCDCRRAMIVVLRSDTKLNKIWASINYGWESLEFYKRWGGAWVDSSTAKGPFLDPLNPQTPYSPALLNLFRFLLQSPEYAQRIQTHYRIFRQTVDDSSANSALRHAAQPGHSNRHFKTR
;
A
#
# COMPACT_ATOMS: atom_id res chain seq x y z
N MET A 1 -0.28 -3.44 -11.01
CA MET A 1 -0.85 -3.24 -9.67
C MET A 1 -0.74 -1.77 -9.30
N PRO A 2 -1.78 -0.96 -9.53
CA PRO A 2 -1.85 0.37 -8.97
C PRO A 2 -1.79 0.28 -7.44
N MET A 3 -1.03 1.17 -6.82
CA MET A 3 -0.91 1.27 -5.37
C MET A 3 -1.64 2.54 -4.96
N ILE A 4 -2.69 2.40 -4.14
CA ILE A 4 -3.53 3.53 -3.73
C ILE A 4 -3.29 3.85 -2.25
N PRO A 5 -3.14 5.13 -1.88
CA PRO A 5 -3.01 5.53 -0.47
C PRO A 5 -4.19 5.06 0.37
N PHE A 6 -3.90 4.44 1.51
CA PHE A 6 -4.91 3.98 2.46
C PHE A 6 -5.84 5.13 2.89
N MET A 7 -5.27 6.32 3.12
CA MET A 7 -6.00 7.54 3.48
C MET A 7 -7.02 8.00 2.43
N GLN A 8 -6.89 7.59 1.17
CA GLN A 8 -7.87 7.94 0.14
C GLN A 8 -9.22 7.23 0.38
N ARG A 9 -9.20 6.04 0.99
CA ARG A 9 -10.42 5.29 1.33
C ARG A 9 -10.83 5.43 2.78
N PHE A 10 -9.87 5.63 3.69
CA PHE A 10 -10.12 5.71 5.13
C PHE A 10 -9.47 6.96 5.74
N PRO A 11 -9.90 8.17 5.36
CA PRO A 11 -9.24 9.41 5.78
C PRO A 11 -9.22 9.61 7.30
N ASP A 12 -10.33 9.35 7.99
CA ASP A 12 -10.43 9.54 9.45
C ASP A 12 -9.55 8.55 10.23
N LEU A 13 -9.51 7.30 9.77
CA LEU A 13 -8.68 6.27 10.39
C LEU A 13 -7.19 6.55 10.13
N ALA A 14 -6.85 6.87 8.89
CA ALA A 14 -5.50 7.25 8.52
C ALA A 14 -5.02 8.50 9.29
N ALA A 15 -5.87 9.50 9.50
CA ALA A 15 -5.49 10.69 10.27
C ALA A 15 -5.13 10.37 11.74
N ARG A 16 -5.76 9.35 12.33
CA ARG A 16 -5.47 8.91 13.70
C ARG A 16 -4.30 7.94 13.80
N GLU A 17 -4.10 7.12 12.78
CA GLU A 17 -3.24 5.93 12.88
C GLU A 17 -1.97 5.98 12.01
N THR A 18 -1.88 6.89 11.03
CA THR A 18 -0.65 7.12 10.27
C THR A 18 0.49 7.44 11.22
N ARG A 19 1.60 6.69 11.10
CA ARG A 19 2.76 6.91 11.97
C ARG A 19 3.56 8.09 11.44
N SER A 20 3.86 9.04 12.32
CA SER A 20 4.93 10.02 12.12
C SER A 20 6.05 9.83 13.14
N VAL A 21 7.25 10.29 12.78
CA VAL A 21 8.43 10.32 13.65
C VAL A 21 9.06 11.70 13.57
N THR A 22 9.25 12.34 14.73
CA THR A 22 10.06 13.55 14.82
C THR A 22 11.52 13.16 14.98
N VAL A 23 12.36 13.69 14.10
CA VAL A 23 13.81 13.49 14.08
C VAL A 23 14.49 14.79 14.48
N ALA A 24 15.43 14.68 15.42
CA ALA A 24 16.27 15.79 15.87
C ALA A 24 17.71 15.30 16.16
N GLY A 25 18.72 16.08 15.76
CA GLY A 25 20.12 15.85 16.11
C GLY A 25 20.80 14.67 15.39
N ARG A 26 20.23 14.21 14.27
CA ARG A 26 20.82 13.14 13.44
C ARG A 26 21.74 13.71 12.36
N THR A 27 22.78 12.96 12.01
CA THR A 27 23.74 13.36 10.97
C THR A 27 23.42 12.77 9.59
N ASP A 28 22.63 11.70 9.55
CA ASP A 28 22.32 10.92 8.34
C ASP A 28 20.99 11.32 7.68
N ILE A 29 20.17 12.12 8.37
CA ILE A 29 18.91 12.68 7.88
C ILE A 29 18.67 14.02 8.58
N PRO A 30 18.12 15.05 7.89
CA PRO A 30 17.86 16.33 8.53
C PRO A 30 16.78 16.24 9.60
N ASP A 31 16.79 17.20 10.51
CA ASP A 31 15.74 17.38 11.51
C ASP A 31 14.39 17.69 10.84
N GLY A 32 13.31 17.15 11.41
CA GLY A 32 11.95 17.33 10.91
C GLY A 32 11.01 16.21 11.31
N GLU A 33 9.74 16.34 10.93
CA GLU A 33 8.74 15.30 11.12
C GLU A 33 8.50 14.53 9.82
N TYR A 34 8.58 13.20 9.92
CA TYR A 34 8.49 12.27 8.81
C TYR A 34 7.27 11.36 8.98
N GLY A 35 6.32 11.43 8.04
CA GLY A 35 5.13 10.58 7.99
C GLY A 35 5.34 9.36 7.09
N PHE A 36 4.90 8.18 7.56
CA PHE A 36 4.99 6.91 6.85
C PHE A 36 3.62 6.51 6.32
N LEU A 37 3.30 6.91 5.10
CA LEU A 37 1.99 6.70 4.49
C LEU A 37 1.92 5.31 3.84
N GLU A 38 0.87 4.57 4.15
CA GLU A 38 0.62 3.24 3.61
C GLU A 38 -0.15 3.32 2.28
N LEU A 39 0.35 2.61 1.27
CA LEU A 39 -0.31 2.39 -0.01
C LEU A 39 -0.50 0.88 -0.22
N PHE A 40 -1.68 0.50 -0.72
CA PHE A 40 -2.05 -0.90 -0.95
C PHE A 40 -2.49 -1.14 -2.38
N CYS A 41 -2.32 -2.39 -2.84
CA CYS A 41 -2.78 -2.83 -4.15
C CYS A 41 -4.31 -2.77 -4.24
N ASP A 42 -4.83 -2.10 -5.27
CA ASP A 42 -6.27 -1.96 -5.53
C ASP A 42 -6.83 -2.96 -6.57
N GLU A 43 -6.00 -3.89 -7.04
CA GLU A 43 -6.41 -4.93 -7.98
C GLU A 43 -7.34 -5.94 -7.30
N THR A 44 -8.53 -6.17 -7.85
CA THR A 44 -9.52 -7.12 -7.31
C THR A 44 -8.96 -8.54 -7.20
N GLY A 45 -9.21 -9.21 -6.08
CA GLY A 45 -8.75 -10.59 -5.84
C GLY A 45 -7.25 -10.75 -5.56
N CYS A 46 -6.48 -9.66 -5.58
CA CYS A 46 -5.05 -9.71 -5.25
C CYS A 46 -4.83 -9.83 -3.73
N ASP A 47 -4.24 -10.94 -3.27
CA ASP A 47 -3.78 -11.12 -1.88
C ASP A 47 -2.26 -10.95 -1.75
N CYS A 48 -1.73 -9.81 -2.21
CA CYS A 48 -0.27 -9.61 -2.24
C CYS A 48 0.38 -9.54 -0.86
N ARG A 49 -0.39 -9.23 0.20
CA ARG A 49 0.08 -9.08 1.60
C ARG A 49 1.33 -8.20 1.74
N ARG A 50 1.32 -7.10 1.00
CA ARG A 50 2.39 -6.11 0.93
C ARG A 50 1.82 -4.71 1.07
N ALA A 51 2.64 -3.81 1.62
CA ALA A 51 2.42 -2.37 1.61
C ALA A 51 3.57 -1.70 0.85
N MET A 52 3.25 -0.63 0.12
CA MET A 52 4.24 0.37 -0.24
C MET A 52 4.12 1.52 0.75
N ILE A 53 5.22 1.92 1.36
CA ILE A 53 5.29 3.01 2.32
C ILE A 53 5.96 4.19 1.64
N VAL A 54 5.21 5.28 1.50
CA VAL A 54 5.72 6.56 1.02
C VAL A 54 6.05 7.42 2.22
N VAL A 55 7.30 7.86 2.32
CA VAL A 55 7.74 8.76 3.38
C VAL A 55 7.66 10.19 2.90
N LEU A 56 6.94 11.03 3.65
CA LEU A 56 6.83 12.47 3.41
C LEU A 56 7.39 13.25 4.61
N ARG A 57 7.83 14.49 4.37
CA ARG A 57 8.24 15.41 5.43
C ARG A 57 7.30 16.60 5.50
N SER A 58 6.84 16.94 6.71
CA SER A 58 5.73 17.87 6.94
C SER A 58 5.97 19.31 6.48
N ASP A 59 7.22 19.79 6.52
CA ASP A 59 7.62 21.14 6.10
C ASP A 59 8.00 21.23 4.61
N THR A 60 7.76 20.17 3.83
CA THR A 60 8.01 20.14 2.38
C THR A 60 6.73 20.00 1.58
N LYS A 61 6.80 20.28 0.26
CA LYS A 61 5.66 20.06 -0.64
C LYS A 61 5.19 18.60 -0.53
N LEU A 62 3.88 18.39 -0.42
CA LEU A 62 3.29 17.05 -0.26
C LEU A 62 3.62 16.07 -1.41
N ASN A 63 3.98 16.58 -2.59
CA ASN A 63 4.40 15.77 -3.72
C ASN A 63 5.90 15.38 -3.69
N LYS A 64 6.67 15.85 -2.70
CA LYS A 64 8.06 15.47 -2.50
C LYS A 64 8.13 14.18 -1.67
N ILE A 65 8.33 13.07 -2.37
CA ILE A 65 8.60 11.77 -1.75
C ILE A 65 10.04 11.75 -1.24
N TRP A 66 10.23 11.42 0.04
CA TRP A 66 11.54 11.33 0.68
C TRP A 66 12.14 9.93 0.62
N ALA A 67 11.28 8.90 0.69
CA ALA A 67 11.64 7.52 0.43
C ALA A 67 10.41 6.72 -0.01
N SER A 68 10.65 5.69 -0.81
CA SER A 68 9.64 4.68 -1.18
C SER A 68 10.11 3.31 -0.71
N ILE A 69 9.37 2.70 0.21
CA ILE A 69 9.78 1.46 0.88
C ILE A 69 8.70 0.40 0.62
N ASN A 70 9.06 -0.74 0.03
CA ASN A 70 8.16 -1.88 -0.01
C ASN A 70 8.31 -2.70 1.27
N TYR A 71 7.20 -3.23 1.78
CA TYR A 71 7.15 -4.07 2.97
C TYR A 71 6.23 -5.26 2.77
N GLY A 72 6.80 -6.46 2.80
CA GLY A 72 6.06 -7.73 2.85
C GLY A 72 6.22 -8.40 4.21
N TRP A 73 5.13 -8.89 4.80
CA TRP A 73 5.17 -9.55 6.12
C TRP A 73 5.13 -11.08 6.08
N GLU A 74 4.67 -11.67 4.98
CA GLU A 74 4.60 -13.12 4.84
C GLU A 74 5.95 -13.83 4.66
N SER A 75 5.89 -15.16 4.72
CA SER A 75 7.05 -16.01 4.45
C SER A 75 7.48 -15.96 2.98
N LEU A 76 8.75 -16.32 2.71
CA LEU A 76 9.23 -16.42 1.34
C LEU A 76 8.43 -17.46 0.53
N GLU A 77 8.05 -18.57 1.16
CA GLU A 77 7.22 -19.62 0.54
C GLU A 77 5.86 -19.09 0.12
N PHE A 78 5.23 -18.22 0.93
CA PHE A 78 3.99 -17.55 0.52
C PHE A 78 4.22 -16.77 -0.77
N TYR A 79 5.25 -15.91 -0.81
CA TYR A 79 5.48 -15.07 -1.99
C TYR A 79 5.87 -15.88 -3.22
N LYS A 80 6.64 -16.96 -3.08
CA LYS A 80 6.93 -17.88 -4.19
C LYS A 80 5.66 -18.54 -4.76
N ARG A 81 4.68 -18.87 -3.91
CA ARG A 81 3.38 -19.39 -4.36
C ARG A 81 2.52 -18.31 -5.02
N TRP A 82 2.52 -17.10 -4.46
CA TRP A 82 1.70 -15.99 -4.94
C TRP A 82 2.23 -15.37 -6.26
N GLY A 83 3.52 -15.03 -6.32
CA GLY A 83 4.16 -14.35 -7.45
C GLY A 83 4.97 -15.26 -8.38
N GLY A 84 5.05 -16.56 -8.08
CA GLY A 84 5.79 -17.55 -8.86
C GLY A 84 7.30 -17.55 -8.65
N ALA A 85 8.02 -18.26 -9.51
CA ALA A 85 9.46 -18.50 -9.40
C ALA A 85 10.34 -17.24 -9.53
N TRP A 86 9.78 -16.14 -10.03
CA TRP A 86 10.47 -14.87 -10.27
C TRP A 86 10.56 -13.98 -9.03
N VAL A 87 9.91 -14.37 -7.93
CA VAL A 87 10.01 -13.63 -6.67
C VAL A 87 11.42 -13.75 -6.11
N ASP A 88 12.12 -12.62 -6.11
CA ASP A 88 13.41 -12.47 -5.46
C ASP A 88 13.23 -12.48 -3.93
N SER A 89 13.95 -13.40 -3.28
CA SER A 89 13.89 -13.57 -1.83
C SER A 89 14.36 -12.34 -1.05
N SER A 90 15.24 -11.53 -1.64
CA SER A 90 15.79 -10.33 -1.01
C SER A 90 14.78 -9.16 -0.95
N THR A 91 13.74 -9.21 -1.78
CA THR A 91 12.69 -8.18 -1.91
C THR A 91 11.28 -8.71 -1.58
N ALA A 92 11.18 -9.98 -1.20
CA ALA A 92 9.92 -10.62 -0.84
C ALA A 92 9.48 -10.26 0.59
N LYS A 93 10.34 -10.48 1.59
CA LYS A 93 10.01 -10.33 3.01
C LYS A 93 10.80 -9.20 3.65
N GLY A 94 10.11 -8.44 4.51
CA GLY A 94 10.67 -7.31 5.23
C GLY A 94 10.70 -6.03 4.40
N PRO A 95 11.18 -4.93 4.98
CA PRO A 95 11.25 -3.65 4.32
C PRO A 95 12.50 -3.52 3.43
N PHE A 96 12.33 -2.98 2.23
CA PHE A 96 13.43 -2.62 1.32
C PHE A 96 13.08 -1.35 0.53
N LEU A 97 14.10 -0.62 0.07
CA LEU A 97 13.91 0.53 -0.81
C LEU A 97 13.47 0.06 -2.19
N ASP A 98 12.37 0.61 -2.68
CA ASP A 98 11.91 0.33 -4.03
C ASP A 98 12.79 1.09 -5.04
N PRO A 99 13.58 0.41 -5.88
CA PRO A 99 14.46 1.07 -6.84
C PRO A 99 13.70 1.70 -8.01
N LEU A 100 12.42 1.36 -8.21
CA LEU A 100 11.59 1.87 -9.30
C LEU A 100 10.81 3.13 -8.93
N ASN A 101 10.84 3.54 -7.66
CA ASN A 101 10.10 4.68 -7.14
C ASN A 101 11.04 5.79 -6.64
N PRO A 102 10.56 7.04 -6.51
CA PRO A 102 11.39 8.15 -6.06
C PRO A 102 12.06 7.89 -4.71
N GLN A 103 13.34 8.26 -4.65
CA GLN A 103 14.19 8.20 -3.47
C GLN A 103 14.95 9.52 -3.32
N THR A 104 15.35 9.84 -2.09
CA THR A 104 16.34 10.89 -1.79
C THR A 104 17.64 10.29 -1.24
N PRO A 105 18.73 11.06 -1.11
CA PRO A 105 19.93 10.59 -0.41
C PRO A 105 19.69 10.10 1.02
N TYR A 106 18.58 10.51 1.64
CA TYR A 106 18.21 10.15 3.02
C TYR A 106 17.41 8.85 3.13
N SER A 107 17.06 8.23 2.00
CA SER A 107 16.24 7.01 1.98
C SER A 107 16.81 5.85 2.81
N PRO A 108 18.14 5.60 2.85
CA PRO A 108 18.71 4.58 3.73
C PRO A 108 18.43 4.84 5.22
N ALA A 109 18.52 6.10 5.68
CA ALA A 109 18.21 6.48 7.06
C ALA A 109 16.72 6.28 7.37
N LEU A 110 15.84 6.63 6.43
CA LEU A 110 14.40 6.43 6.53
C LEU A 110 14.01 4.95 6.54
N LEU A 111 14.67 4.11 5.75
CA LEU A 111 14.48 2.67 5.80
C LEU A 111 14.85 2.11 7.18
N ASN A 112 15.96 2.57 7.76
CA ASN A 112 16.39 2.14 9.09
C ASN A 112 15.42 2.62 10.19
N LEU A 113 14.87 3.83 10.07
CA LEU A 113 13.78 4.30 10.93
C LEU A 113 12.54 3.41 10.79
N PHE A 114 12.14 3.05 9.57
CA PHE A 114 11.00 2.16 9.37
C PHE A 114 11.24 0.76 9.95
N ARG A 115 12.45 0.20 9.79
CA ARG A 115 12.86 -1.05 10.45
C ARG A 115 12.77 -0.97 11.96
N PHE A 116 13.17 0.15 12.55
CA PHE A 116 13.03 0.40 13.98
C PHE A 116 11.55 0.45 14.40
N LEU A 117 10.69 1.15 13.64
CA LEU A 117 9.24 1.17 13.91
C LEU A 117 8.61 -0.23 13.87
N LEU A 118 9.03 -1.07 12.93
CA LEU A 118 8.56 -2.46 12.82
C LEU A 118 8.98 -3.36 13.99
N GLN A 119 9.89 -2.93 14.87
CA GLN A 119 10.20 -3.66 16.11
C GLN A 119 9.03 -3.62 17.10
N SER A 120 8.11 -2.67 16.99
CA SER A 120 6.83 -2.70 17.70
C SER A 120 5.88 -3.67 17.00
N PRO A 121 5.49 -4.79 17.65
CA PRO A 121 4.54 -5.74 17.07
C PRO A 121 3.20 -5.08 16.75
N GLU A 122 2.77 -4.13 17.58
CA GLU A 122 1.51 -3.40 17.41
C GLU A 122 1.52 -2.58 16.13
N TYR A 123 2.65 -1.94 15.80
CA TYR A 123 2.77 -1.19 14.55
C TYR A 123 2.74 -2.10 13.32
N ALA A 124 3.46 -3.22 13.36
CA ALA A 124 3.44 -4.19 12.27
C ALA A 124 2.02 -4.79 12.07
N GLN A 125 1.33 -5.14 13.16
CA GLN A 125 -0.05 -5.64 13.13
C GLN A 125 -1.04 -4.61 12.60
N ARG A 126 -0.81 -3.32 12.88
CA ARG A 126 -1.66 -2.25 12.37
C ARG A 126 -1.60 -2.13 10.86
N ILE A 127 -0.40 -2.19 10.26
CA ILE A 127 -0.25 -2.20 8.79
C ILE A 127 -1.02 -3.38 8.18
N GLN A 128 -0.93 -4.56 8.79
CA GLN A 128 -1.66 -5.76 8.33
C GLN A 128 -3.18 -5.60 8.49
N THR A 129 -3.62 -4.94 9.56
CA THR A 129 -5.04 -4.63 9.80
C THR A 129 -5.57 -3.66 8.76
N HIS A 130 -4.84 -2.58 8.48
CA HIS A 130 -5.16 -1.63 7.42
C HIS A 130 -5.23 -2.30 6.04
N TYR A 131 -4.27 -3.17 5.73
CA TYR A 131 -4.31 -3.97 4.50
C TYR A 131 -5.60 -4.80 4.42
N ARG A 132 -5.96 -5.52 5.47
CA ARG A 132 -7.15 -6.39 5.48
C ARG A 132 -8.44 -5.59 5.25
N ILE A 133 -8.64 -4.48 5.97
CA ILE A 133 -9.84 -3.65 5.78
C ILE A 133 -9.84 -2.98 4.40
N PHE A 134 -8.67 -2.60 3.87
CA PHE A 134 -8.56 -2.06 2.51
C PHE A 134 -8.96 -3.12 1.48
N ARG A 135 -8.44 -4.34 1.59
CA ARG A 135 -8.78 -5.46 0.69
C ARG A 135 -10.27 -5.78 0.68
N GLN A 136 -10.89 -5.85 1.86
CA GLN A 136 -12.34 -6.04 1.97
C GLN A 136 -13.11 -5.01 1.12
N THR A 137 -12.74 -3.72 1.20
CA THR A 137 -13.41 -2.69 0.37
C THR A 137 -13.15 -2.81 -1.13
N VAL A 138 -11.95 -3.23 -1.56
CA VAL A 138 -11.64 -3.46 -2.99
C VAL A 138 -12.55 -4.56 -3.53
N ASP A 139 -12.63 -5.68 -2.80
CA ASP A 139 -13.31 -6.87 -3.27
C ASP A 139 -14.85 -6.68 -3.18
N ASP A 140 -15.38 -6.03 -2.15
CA ASP A 140 -16.81 -5.72 -2.03
C ASP A 140 -17.30 -4.73 -3.10
N SER A 141 -16.48 -3.73 -3.44
CA SER A 141 -16.80 -2.78 -4.52
C SER A 141 -16.91 -3.49 -5.87
N SER A 142 -16.04 -4.48 -6.10
CA SER A 142 -16.07 -5.29 -7.32
C SER A 142 -17.33 -6.17 -7.39
N ALA A 143 -17.71 -6.82 -6.28
CA ALA A 143 -18.89 -7.68 -6.21
C ALA A 143 -20.18 -6.87 -6.44
N ASN A 144 -20.29 -5.69 -5.83
CA ASN A 144 -21.43 -4.79 -6.04
C ASN A 144 -21.52 -4.27 -7.48
N SER A 145 -20.39 -3.99 -8.14
CA SER A 145 -20.37 -3.61 -9.56
C SER A 145 -20.85 -4.77 -10.46
N ALA A 146 -20.36 -5.98 -10.21
CA ALA A 146 -20.77 -7.18 -10.96
C ALA A 146 -22.28 -7.47 -10.82
N LEU A 147 -22.83 -7.34 -9.61
CA LEU A 147 -24.27 -7.48 -9.35
C LEU A 147 -25.09 -6.41 -10.09
N ARG A 148 -24.63 -5.16 -10.10
CA ARG A 148 -25.29 -4.06 -10.84
C ARG A 148 -25.27 -4.28 -12.36
N HIS A 149 -24.17 -4.79 -12.90
CA HIS A 149 -24.09 -5.15 -14.32
C HIS A 149 -24.96 -6.37 -14.67
N ALA A 150 -25.03 -7.39 -13.81
CA ALA A 150 -25.90 -8.54 -14.01
C ALA A 150 -27.39 -8.18 -13.89
N ALA A 151 -27.74 -7.14 -13.13
CA ALA A 151 -29.11 -6.67 -12.93
C ALA A 151 -29.62 -5.73 -14.04
N GLN A 152 -28.82 -5.36 -15.05
CA GLN A 152 -29.33 -4.63 -16.22
C GLN A 152 -30.00 -5.62 -17.18
N PRO A 153 -31.34 -5.53 -17.42
CA PRO A 153 -31.98 -6.37 -18.42
C PRO A 153 -31.45 -5.96 -19.79
N GLY A 154 -30.87 -6.92 -20.52
CA GLY A 154 -30.47 -6.72 -21.90
C GLY A 154 -31.64 -6.19 -22.71
N HIS A 155 -31.47 -5.03 -23.34
CA HIS A 155 -32.38 -4.54 -24.38
C HIS A 155 -32.34 -5.54 -25.53
N SER A 156 -33.24 -6.53 -25.49
CA SER A 156 -33.51 -7.45 -26.57
C SER A 156 -34.18 -6.67 -27.70
N ASN A 157 -33.40 -6.24 -28.69
CA ASN A 157 -33.94 -5.79 -29.96
C ASN A 157 -34.53 -7.01 -30.70
N ARG A 158 -35.79 -7.34 -30.39
CA ARG A 158 -36.60 -8.20 -31.27
C ARG A 158 -37.05 -7.35 -32.45
N HIS A 159 -36.30 -7.43 -33.55
CA HIS A 159 -36.82 -7.02 -34.85
C HIS A 159 -37.93 -7.98 -35.27
N PHE A 160 -39.17 -7.51 -35.15
CA PHE A 160 -40.35 -8.13 -35.73
C PHE A 160 -40.29 -7.93 -37.25
N LYS A 161 -39.93 -8.98 -38.00
CA LYS A 161 -40.13 -9.02 -39.45
C LYS A 161 -41.54 -9.53 -39.72
N THR A 162 -42.47 -8.63 -40.01
CA THR A 162 -43.72 -8.92 -40.71
C THR A 162 -43.43 -9.25 -42.17
N ARG A 163 -43.88 -10.43 -42.62
CA ARG A 163 -44.36 -10.69 -43.97
C ARG A 163 -45.45 -11.73 -43.91
#